data_AF-A0A0M9EYW9-F1
#
_entry.id   AF-A0A0M9EYW9-F1
#
_cell.length_a   1.000
_cell.length_b   1.000
_cell.length_c   1.000
_cell.angle_alpha   90.00
_cell.angle_beta   90.00
_cell.angle_gamma   90.00
#
_symmetry.space_group_name_H-M   'P 1'
#
loop_
_entity.id
_entity.type
_entity.pdbx_description
1 polymer ?
#
loop_
_entity_poly.entity_id
_entity_poly.type
_entity_poly.pdbx_seq_one_letter_code
_entity_poly.pdbx_strand_id
1 'polypeptide(L)'
;MFTPICETYGTRENEGEAGTTFICPDCHLEEATARESKDAEQTAVKQAVIPDERRIYTAFKDSPSLMRIAAQNPGEQSIRLVIRKRQKGQKPYATSARNLVKEYGTTALTTSLKSLLDKGVFTSPDIAKRRFPDLFPEEQVQEPVTEVPVVHESQPEDRGFLFRQNETFETEENAFRLSYTLNSVDSVQTIAIYRGVVDLDELRKLLSDVEEFVRLLNTPTYWSAIKQLREVINNTLSRVNVTATLVQKEADRKFAQIEDQKEKLKQQEEEVKRYLEEGLNNIRDSIEPDVFAAMRQAKDELPDIGLADSR
;
A
#
# COMPACT_ATOMS: atom_id res chain seq x y z
N MET A 1 -5.32 -45.81 -40.13
CA MET A 1 -6.76 -45.57 -40.35
C MET A 1 -7.39 -45.53 -38.96
N PHE A 2 -7.89 -44.45 -38.39
CA PHE A 2 -8.35 -43.15 -38.87
C PHE A 2 -7.97 -42.09 -37.82
N THR A 3 -7.38 -40.97 -38.23
CA THR A 3 -7.39 -39.72 -37.46
C THR A 3 -8.71 -39.00 -37.75
N PRO A 4 -9.49 -38.56 -36.74
CA PRO A 4 -10.62 -37.68 -36.99
C PRO A 4 -10.07 -36.29 -37.30
N ILE A 5 -10.48 -35.76 -38.45
CA ILE A 5 -10.27 -34.39 -38.89
C ILE A 5 -11.46 -33.60 -38.32
N CYS A 6 -11.23 -32.62 -37.45
CA CYS A 6 -12.26 -31.62 -37.13
C CYS A 6 -12.11 -30.47 -38.13
N GLU A 7 -13.09 -30.36 -39.03
CA GLU A 7 -13.22 -29.25 -39.98
C GLU A 7 -13.56 -27.95 -39.23
N THR A 8 -12.73 -26.94 -39.42
CA THR A 8 -12.96 -25.59 -38.90
C THR A 8 -13.95 -24.86 -39.79
N TYR A 9 -15.21 -24.75 -39.38
CA TYR A 9 -16.12 -23.72 -39.89
C TYR A 9 -15.91 -22.42 -39.11
N GLY A 10 -15.38 -21.41 -39.80
CA GLY A 10 -15.05 -20.13 -39.22
C GLY A 10 -16.23 -19.16 -39.07
N THR A 11 -15.91 -18.11 -38.31
CA THR A 11 -16.49 -16.76 -38.27
C THR A 11 -17.67 -16.51 -37.31
N ARG A 12 -17.32 -15.98 -36.14
CA ARG A 12 -17.92 -14.72 -35.66
C ARG A 12 -16.94 -13.97 -34.76
N GLU A 13 -16.69 -12.73 -35.13
CA GLU A 13 -15.94 -11.75 -34.35
C GLU A 13 -16.66 -11.50 -33.02
N ASN A 14 -15.94 -11.61 -31.91
CA ASN A 14 -16.33 -10.98 -30.66
C ASN A 14 -15.08 -10.62 -29.86
N GLU A 15 -14.98 -9.33 -29.60
CA GLU A 15 -14.03 -8.73 -28.66
C GLU A 15 -14.51 -9.04 -27.23
N GLY A 16 -13.59 -9.48 -26.35
CA GLY A 16 -13.81 -9.43 -24.90
C GLY A 16 -13.46 -10.72 -24.15
N GLU A 17 -12.66 -10.53 -23.10
CA GLU A 17 -12.31 -11.48 -22.02
C GLU A 17 -11.28 -12.57 -22.32
N ALA A 18 -10.04 -12.27 -21.92
CA ALA A 18 -9.07 -13.31 -21.62
C ALA A 18 -9.47 -14.05 -20.34
N GLY A 19 -9.77 -15.34 -20.42
CA GLY A 19 -9.87 -16.21 -19.24
C GLY A 19 -10.90 -17.34 -19.26
N THR A 20 -11.62 -17.59 -20.34
CA THR A 20 -12.61 -18.68 -20.41
C THR A 20 -12.03 -19.93 -21.07
N THR A 21 -11.90 -21.00 -20.30
CA THR A 21 -11.67 -22.36 -20.81
C THR A 21 -12.97 -22.92 -21.38
N PHE A 22 -12.93 -23.39 -22.63
CA PHE A 22 -14.05 -24.08 -23.27
C PHE A 22 -13.74 -25.58 -23.30
N ILE A 23 -14.66 -26.39 -22.78
CA ILE A 23 -14.57 -27.85 -22.81
C ILE A 23 -15.41 -28.33 -23.99
N CYS A 24 -14.81 -29.10 -24.90
CA CYS A 24 -15.54 -29.73 -26.00
C CYS A 24 -16.50 -30.81 -25.45
N PRO A 25 -17.80 -30.74 -25.73
CA PRO A 25 -18.78 -31.68 -25.17
C PRO A 25 -18.69 -33.11 -25.72
N ASP A 26 -17.95 -33.34 -26.81
CA ASP A 26 -17.84 -34.68 -27.42
C ASP A 26 -16.62 -35.48 -26.96
N CYS A 27 -15.58 -34.83 -26.41
CA CYS A 27 -14.34 -35.52 -26.01
C CYS A 27 -13.75 -35.10 -24.66
N HIS A 28 -14.36 -34.14 -23.95
CA HIS A 28 -13.99 -33.72 -22.60
C HIS A 28 -12.51 -33.31 -22.38
N LEU A 29 -11.74 -33.03 -23.44
CA LEU A 29 -10.40 -32.46 -23.31
C LEU A 29 -10.46 -30.93 -23.23
N GLU A 30 -9.67 -30.37 -22.30
CA GLU A 30 -9.44 -28.93 -22.17
C GLU A 30 -8.46 -28.45 -23.25
N GLU A 31 -8.92 -27.59 -24.16
CA GLU A 31 -8.08 -27.02 -25.21
C GLU A 31 -7.73 -25.56 -24.87
N ALA A 32 -6.49 -25.34 -24.42
CA ALA A 32 -5.94 -24.00 -24.24
C ALA A 32 -5.49 -23.45 -25.60
N THR A 33 -6.05 -22.33 -26.05
CA THR A 33 -5.60 -21.64 -27.25
C THR A 33 -4.18 -21.08 -27.06
N ALA A 34 -3.17 -21.90 -27.35
CA ALA A 34 -1.80 -21.44 -27.54
C ALA A 34 -1.67 -20.88 -28.95
N ARG A 35 -1.52 -19.56 -29.08
CA ARG A 35 -0.93 -18.99 -30.30
C ARG A 35 0.57 -19.28 -30.25
N GLU A 36 0.98 -20.29 -31.01
CA GLU A 36 2.34 -20.40 -31.50
C GLU A 36 2.70 -19.12 -32.27
N SER A 37 3.75 -18.43 -31.84
CA SER A 37 4.60 -17.69 -32.77
C SER A 37 5.97 -18.35 -32.70
N LYS A 38 6.22 -19.21 -33.70
CA LYS A 38 7.55 -19.69 -34.02
C LYS A 38 8.27 -18.55 -34.74
N ASP A 39 9.10 -17.83 -34.01
CA ASP A 39 10.39 -17.40 -34.55
C ASP A 39 11.44 -17.86 -33.55
N ALA A 40 12.01 -19.02 -33.88
CA ALA A 40 13.17 -19.55 -33.21
C ALA A 40 14.38 -18.75 -33.68
N GLU A 41 14.95 -17.93 -32.80
CA GLU A 41 16.38 -17.71 -32.86
C GLU A 41 16.97 -17.61 -31.46
N GLN A 42 17.98 -18.44 -31.27
CA GLN A 42 18.73 -18.67 -30.05
C GLN A 42 19.24 -17.36 -29.45
N THR A 43 19.01 -17.16 -28.14
CA THR A 43 20.11 -16.72 -27.27
C THR A 43 19.80 -17.00 -25.82
N ALA A 44 20.65 -17.85 -25.24
CA ALA A 44 21.20 -17.78 -23.89
C ALA A 44 20.29 -17.35 -22.74
N VAL A 45 20.28 -18.19 -21.71
CA VAL A 45 20.11 -17.82 -20.30
C VAL A 45 20.59 -16.38 -20.07
N LYS A 46 19.67 -15.40 -20.12
CA LYS A 46 19.96 -14.05 -19.66
C LYS A 46 20.05 -14.17 -18.15
N GLN A 47 21.28 -14.30 -17.65
CA GLN A 47 21.63 -13.95 -16.28
C GLN A 47 20.78 -12.75 -15.89
N ALA A 48 20.01 -12.87 -14.81
CA ALA A 48 19.17 -11.78 -14.32
C ALA A 48 20.08 -10.56 -14.14
N VAL A 49 20.04 -9.64 -15.10
CA VAL A 49 20.87 -8.44 -15.07
C VAL A 49 20.36 -7.65 -13.87
N ILE A 50 21.16 -7.64 -12.80
CA ILE A 50 20.82 -6.94 -11.57
C ILE A 50 20.72 -5.45 -11.93
N PRO A 51 19.56 -4.81 -11.72
CA PRO A 51 19.39 -3.41 -12.07
C PRO A 51 20.30 -2.56 -11.18
N ASP A 52 20.99 -1.60 -11.80
CA ASP A 52 21.89 -0.69 -11.10
C ASP A 52 21.15 0.09 -10.00
N GLU A 53 21.49 -0.21 -8.74
CA GLU A 53 20.92 0.40 -7.53
C GLU A 53 20.95 1.94 -7.60
N ARG A 54 21.98 2.54 -8.25
CA ARG A 54 22.13 4.00 -8.39
C ARG A 54 21.07 4.58 -9.33
N ARG A 55 20.83 3.94 -10.47
CA ARG A 55 19.80 4.35 -11.43
C ARG A 55 18.41 4.19 -10.82
N ILE A 56 18.19 3.14 -10.04
CA ILE A 56 16.95 2.94 -9.27
C ILE A 56 16.77 4.08 -8.26
N TYR A 57 17.77 4.35 -7.42
CA TYR A 57 17.70 5.42 -6.43
C TYR A 57 17.38 6.76 -7.09
N THR A 58 18.08 7.12 -8.17
CA THR A 58 17.84 8.39 -8.89
C THR A 58 16.44 8.47 -9.51
N ALA A 59 15.92 7.37 -10.04
CA ALA A 59 14.57 7.34 -10.63
C ALA A 59 13.46 7.44 -9.57
N PHE A 60 13.72 6.98 -8.34
CA PHE A 60 12.70 6.78 -7.31
C PHE A 60 12.85 7.68 -6.07
N LYS A 61 13.97 8.38 -5.87
CA LYS A 61 14.23 9.22 -4.68
C LYS A 61 13.16 10.28 -4.45
N ASP A 62 12.64 10.89 -5.51
CA ASP A 62 11.61 11.93 -5.41
C ASP A 62 10.19 11.36 -5.55
N SER A 63 9.96 10.10 -5.15
CA SER A 63 8.66 9.43 -5.28
C SER A 63 7.85 9.54 -3.97
N PRO A 64 6.77 10.35 -3.93
CA PRO A 64 5.96 10.49 -2.72
C PRO A 64 5.28 9.18 -2.31
N SER A 65 4.92 8.36 -3.31
CA SER A 65 4.33 7.04 -3.05
C SER A 65 5.36 6.05 -2.48
N LEU A 66 6.65 6.20 -2.82
CA LEU A 66 7.71 5.38 -2.23
C LEU A 66 7.99 5.80 -0.79
N MET A 67 8.12 7.11 -0.55
CA MET A 67 8.40 7.66 0.78
C MET A 67 7.34 7.25 1.81
N ARG A 68 6.07 7.25 1.42
CA ARG A 68 4.96 6.80 2.29
C ARG A 68 5.09 5.35 2.73
N ILE A 69 5.56 4.48 1.84
CA ILE A 69 5.65 3.04 2.11
C ILE A 69 7.01 2.66 2.70
N ALA A 70 8.03 3.50 2.55
CA ALA A 70 9.40 3.22 3.01
C ALA A 70 9.52 3.09 4.53
N ALA A 71 8.65 3.76 5.29
CA ALA A 71 8.61 3.65 6.75
C ALA A 71 7.80 2.44 7.27
N GLN A 72 7.19 1.64 6.39
CA GLN A 72 6.17 0.65 6.78
C GLN A 72 6.49 -0.79 6.33
N ASN A 73 7.75 -1.12 6.02
CA ASN A 73 8.18 -2.45 5.53
C ASN A 73 7.25 -3.00 4.43
N PRO A 74 7.25 -2.40 3.24
CA PRO A 74 6.19 -2.63 2.28
C PRO A 74 6.29 -3.98 1.59
N GLY A 75 5.14 -4.65 1.46
CA GLY A 75 5.00 -5.85 0.65
C GLY A 75 5.26 -5.60 -0.84
N GLU A 76 5.59 -6.66 -1.59
CA GLU A 76 5.95 -6.57 -3.01
C GLU A 76 4.86 -5.93 -3.88
N GLN A 77 3.58 -6.14 -3.55
CA GLN A 77 2.47 -5.54 -4.28
C GLN A 77 2.44 -4.02 -4.15
N SER A 78 2.74 -3.47 -2.97
CA SER A 78 2.85 -2.03 -2.74
C SER A 78 3.98 -1.42 -3.56
N ILE A 79 5.12 -2.12 -3.63
CA ILE A 79 6.27 -1.71 -4.44
C ILE A 79 5.92 -1.70 -5.94
N ARG A 80 5.25 -2.75 -6.43
CA ARG A 80 4.77 -2.83 -7.82
C ARG A 80 3.82 -1.68 -8.16
N LEU A 81 2.95 -1.30 -7.21
CA LEU A 81 2.04 -0.17 -7.39
C LEU A 81 2.81 1.16 -7.49
N VAL A 82 3.87 1.35 -6.70
CA VAL A 82 4.74 2.54 -6.79
C VAL A 82 5.44 2.60 -8.14
N ILE A 83 5.97 1.47 -8.64
CA ILE A 83 6.59 1.40 -9.97
C ILE A 83 5.58 1.82 -11.05
N ARG A 84 4.38 1.25 -11.03
CA ARG A 84 3.30 1.62 -11.99
C ARG A 84 2.91 3.09 -11.90
N LYS A 85 2.80 3.65 -10.69
CA LYS A 85 2.51 5.08 -10.50
C LYS A 85 3.64 5.96 -11.01
N ARG A 86 4.89 5.56 -10.79
CA ARG A 86 6.08 6.31 -11.23
C ARG A 86 6.21 6.35 -12.74
N GLN A 87 5.75 5.32 -13.45
CA GLN A 87 5.75 5.27 -14.93
C GLN A 87 4.70 6.19 -15.58
N LYS A 88 3.68 6.65 -14.84
CA LYS A 88 2.60 7.50 -15.37
C LYS A 88 3.06 8.96 -15.48
N GLY A 89 2.80 9.56 -16.64
CA GLY A 89 3.10 10.97 -16.94
C GLY A 89 4.31 11.20 -17.85
N GLN A 90 4.56 12.47 -18.18
CA GLN A 90 5.62 12.90 -19.10
C GLN A 90 6.90 13.41 -18.42
N LYS A 91 6.94 13.40 -17.08
CA LYS A 91 8.06 13.92 -16.31
C LYS A 91 9.34 13.09 -16.52
N PRO A 92 10.55 13.66 -16.36
CA PRO A 92 11.83 12.96 -16.62
C PRO A 92 11.96 11.64 -15.86
N TYR A 93 11.55 11.62 -14.59
CA TYR A 93 11.55 10.41 -13.75
C TYR A 93 10.56 9.33 -14.22
N ALA A 94 9.47 9.69 -14.89
CA ALA A 94 8.55 8.72 -15.47
C ALA A 94 9.15 8.03 -16.69
N THR A 95 9.91 8.77 -17.50
CA THR A 95 10.71 8.21 -18.60
C THR A 95 11.80 7.30 -18.06
N SER A 96 12.55 7.73 -17.02
CA SER A 96 13.56 6.89 -16.37
C SER A 96 12.98 5.59 -15.80
N ALA A 97 11.84 5.65 -15.12
CA ALA A 97 11.17 4.45 -14.59
C ALA A 97 10.66 3.53 -15.71
N ARG A 98 10.16 4.07 -16.84
CA ARG A 98 9.79 3.28 -18.01
C ARG A 98 11.00 2.58 -18.64
N ASN A 99 12.13 3.27 -18.74
CA ASN A 99 13.37 2.68 -19.26
C ASN A 99 13.88 1.56 -18.36
N LEU A 100 13.90 1.75 -17.04
CA LEU A 100 14.29 0.72 -16.08
C LEU A 100 13.40 -0.53 -16.16
N VAL A 101 12.09 -0.37 -16.33
CA VAL A 101 11.18 -1.52 -16.47
C VAL A 101 11.34 -2.20 -17.82
N LYS A 102 11.63 -1.48 -18.90
CA LYS A 102 11.93 -2.07 -20.22
C LYS A 102 13.24 -2.86 -20.20
N GLU A 103 14.24 -2.37 -19.47
CA GLU A 103 15.59 -2.93 -19.45
C GLU A 103 15.72 -4.14 -18.52
N TYR A 104 15.09 -4.08 -17.34
CA TYR A 104 15.28 -5.09 -16.27
C TYR A 104 14.00 -5.85 -15.90
N GLY A 105 12.83 -5.39 -16.35
CA GLY A 105 11.54 -5.94 -15.97
C GLY A 105 11.08 -5.53 -14.58
N THR A 106 9.76 -5.61 -14.34
CA THR A 106 9.13 -5.18 -13.10
C THR A 106 9.55 -6.02 -11.89
N THR A 107 9.81 -7.32 -12.09
CA THR A 107 10.15 -8.25 -11.00
C THR A 107 11.52 -7.94 -10.42
N ALA A 108 12.57 -7.85 -11.24
CA ALA A 108 13.92 -7.52 -10.79
C ALA A 108 13.96 -6.14 -10.13
N LEU A 109 13.25 -5.17 -10.70
CA LEU A 109 13.13 -3.83 -10.13
C LEU A 109 12.43 -3.83 -8.77
N THR A 110 11.40 -4.67 -8.58
CA THR A 110 10.70 -4.82 -7.30
C THR A 110 11.63 -5.39 -6.24
N THR A 111 12.41 -6.42 -6.57
CA THR A 111 13.38 -7.04 -5.65
C THR A 111 14.48 -6.06 -5.24
N SER A 112 15.08 -5.35 -6.19
CA SER A 112 16.13 -4.37 -5.88
C SER A 112 15.60 -3.17 -5.11
N LEU A 113 14.40 -2.67 -5.44
CA LEU A 113 13.78 -1.57 -4.70
C LEU A 113 13.45 -2.00 -3.26
N LYS A 114 12.98 -3.24 -3.05
CA LYS A 114 12.77 -3.80 -1.71
C LYS A 114 14.06 -3.84 -0.91
N SER A 115 15.16 -4.35 -1.49
CA SER A 115 16.47 -4.36 -0.81
C SER A 115 16.95 -2.98 -0.40
N LEU A 116 16.75 -1.96 -1.24
CA LEU A 116 17.11 -0.57 -0.91
C LEU A 116 16.22 0.03 0.19
N LEU A 117 14.93 -0.34 0.23
CA LEU A 117 14.01 0.07 1.28
C LEU A 117 14.36 -0.58 2.62
N ASP A 118 14.65 -1.88 2.62
CA ASP A 118 15.06 -2.64 3.81
C ASP A 118 16.36 -2.07 4.42
N LYS A 119 17.26 -1.55 3.58
CA LYS A 119 18.49 -0.87 3.98
C LYS A 119 18.27 0.58 4.46
N GLY A 120 17.05 1.12 4.39
CA GLY A 120 16.74 2.50 4.80
C GLY A 120 17.29 3.58 3.87
N VAL A 121 17.66 3.24 2.64
CA VAL A 121 18.30 4.17 1.69
C VAL A 121 17.37 5.32 1.29
N PHE A 122 16.05 5.10 1.31
CA PHE A 122 15.06 6.13 1.00
C PHE A 122 14.55 6.89 2.24
N THR A 123 14.80 6.39 3.46
CA THR A 123 14.31 7.00 4.70
C THR A 123 15.34 7.89 5.38
N SER A 124 16.63 7.57 5.23
CA SER A 124 17.74 8.37 5.78
C SER A 124 18.63 8.93 4.67
N PRO A 125 18.73 10.28 4.55
CA PRO A 125 19.67 10.92 3.64
C PRO A 125 21.13 10.51 3.89
N ASP A 126 21.50 10.25 5.15
CA ASP A 126 22.87 9.85 5.50
C ASP A 126 23.20 8.43 5.04
N ILE A 127 22.22 7.52 5.08
CA ILE A 127 22.36 6.18 4.51
C ILE A 127 22.49 6.27 2.98
N ALA A 128 21.70 7.13 2.34
CA ALA A 128 21.81 7.36 0.90
C ALA A 128 23.18 7.95 0.51
N LYS A 129 23.68 8.92 1.28
CA LYS A 129 25.02 9.54 1.12
C LYS A 129 26.13 8.50 1.23
N ARG A 130 26.09 7.63 2.24
CA ARG A 130 27.07 6.54 2.40
C ARG A 130 27.01 5.51 1.27
N ARG A 131 25.83 5.26 0.72
CA ARG A 131 25.61 4.26 -0.34
C ARG A 131 25.95 4.80 -1.74
N PHE A 132 25.73 6.09 -1.98
CA PHE A 132 25.93 6.77 -3.25
C PHE A 132 26.64 8.12 -3.07
N PRO A 133 27.90 8.16 -2.60
CA PRO A 133 28.60 9.39 -2.28
C PRO A 133 28.66 10.35 -3.48
N ASP A 134 28.84 9.84 -4.70
CA ASP A 134 28.88 10.63 -5.94
C ASP A 134 27.57 11.37 -6.28
N LEU A 135 26.44 11.00 -5.64
CA LEU A 135 25.17 11.70 -5.81
C LEU A 135 25.00 12.89 -4.85
N PHE A 136 25.92 13.04 -3.91
CA PHE A 136 25.94 14.10 -2.91
C PHE A 136 27.33 14.74 -2.91
N PRO A 137 27.53 15.79 -3.72
CA PRO A 137 28.78 16.54 -3.68
C PRO A 137 29.07 16.96 -2.25
N GLU A 138 30.22 16.57 -1.72
CA GLU A 138 30.71 17.13 -0.46
C GLU A 138 30.90 18.62 -0.67
N GLU A 139 30.06 19.41 0.01
CA GLU A 139 30.31 20.82 0.20
C GLU A 139 31.60 20.89 1.01
N GLN A 140 32.71 21.14 0.29
CA GLN A 140 34.03 21.24 0.89
C GLN A 140 33.99 22.32 1.95
N VAL A 141 34.11 21.88 3.20
CA VAL A 141 34.44 22.71 4.35
C VAL A 141 35.77 23.39 4.04
N GLN A 142 35.73 24.66 3.68
CA GLN A 142 36.91 25.52 3.73
C GLN A 142 37.12 25.94 5.19
N GLU A 143 38.18 25.42 5.79
CA GLU A 143 38.79 26.01 6.98
C GLU A 143 39.31 27.44 6.69
N PRO A 144 39.41 28.30 7.71
CA PRO A 144 39.50 29.74 7.56
C PRO A 144 40.92 30.16 7.21
N VAL A 145 41.09 30.91 6.12
CA VAL A 145 42.29 31.72 5.89
C VAL A 145 41.86 33.16 5.68
N THR A 146 42.21 33.95 6.70
CA THR A 146 42.35 35.39 6.72
C THR A 146 42.80 35.95 5.37
N GLU A 147 42.06 36.89 4.80
CA GLU A 147 42.54 38.22 4.34
C GLU A 147 41.45 38.93 3.54
N VAL A 148 41.13 40.14 3.99
CA VAL A 148 40.30 41.12 3.28
C VAL A 148 41.17 41.79 2.21
N PRO A 149 40.65 42.00 0.98
CA PRO A 149 40.45 43.39 0.54
C PRO A 149 39.13 43.62 -0.22
N VAL A 150 38.30 44.50 0.35
CA VAL A 150 37.74 45.72 -0.25
C VAL A 150 37.38 45.72 -1.76
N VAL A 151 36.05 45.81 -1.98
CA VAL A 151 35.30 46.55 -3.03
C VAL A 151 35.14 45.89 -4.42
N HIS A 152 33.91 45.45 -4.71
CA HIS A 152 33.03 46.25 -5.56
C HIS A 152 31.55 45.89 -5.38
N GLU A 153 30.78 46.95 -5.22
CA GLU A 153 29.33 47.06 -5.13
C GLU A 153 28.65 46.63 -6.44
N SER A 154 27.75 45.67 -6.36
CA SER A 154 26.63 45.52 -7.29
C SER A 154 25.43 44.96 -6.51
N GLN A 155 24.38 45.77 -6.43
CA GLN A 155 23.12 45.54 -5.72
C GLN A 155 22.53 44.13 -5.92
N PRO A 156 21.85 43.58 -4.90
CA PRO A 156 20.69 42.73 -5.11
C PRO A 156 19.41 43.53 -4.85
N GLU A 157 18.56 43.60 -5.87
CA GLU A 157 17.22 44.15 -5.73
C GLU A 157 16.39 43.33 -4.73
N ASP A 158 15.83 44.08 -3.77
CA ASP A 158 14.45 43.96 -3.30
C ASP A 158 13.97 42.61 -2.71
N ARG A 159 14.78 41.99 -1.85
CA ARG A 159 14.29 41.02 -0.84
C ARG A 159 14.40 41.53 0.61
N GLY A 160 15.00 42.70 0.82
CA GLY A 160 15.27 43.26 2.15
C GLY A 160 14.12 44.07 2.75
N PHE A 161 13.02 44.29 2.04
CA PHE A 161 12.00 45.26 2.45
C PHE A 161 11.12 44.80 3.62
N LEU A 162 10.98 43.48 3.86
CA LEU A 162 10.15 42.97 4.96
C LEU A 162 10.81 43.05 6.35
N PHE A 163 12.13 43.13 6.42
CA PHE A 163 12.86 43.10 7.70
C PHE A 163 13.24 44.49 8.23
N ARG A 164 13.12 45.55 7.41
CA ARG A 164 13.64 46.89 7.75
C ARG A 164 12.64 47.75 8.55
N GLN A 165 11.38 47.34 8.71
CA GLN A 165 10.33 48.18 9.31
C GLN A 165 9.87 47.80 10.72
N ASN A 166 10.51 46.82 11.37
CA ASN A 166 10.04 46.33 12.68
C ASN A 166 11.13 46.49 13.75
N GLU A 167 10.95 47.48 14.63
CA GLU A 167 11.71 47.65 15.88
C GLU A 167 11.52 46.46 16.86
N THR A 168 10.70 45.47 16.53
CA THR A 168 10.39 44.30 17.37
C THR A 168 11.43 43.16 17.30
N PHE A 169 12.45 43.25 16.44
CA PHE A 169 13.50 42.22 16.30
C PHE A 169 14.73 42.44 17.19
N GLU A 170 14.74 43.46 18.05
CA GLU A 170 15.92 43.80 18.86
C GLU A 170 16.21 42.83 20.01
N THR A 171 15.29 41.93 20.36
CA THR A 171 15.50 40.95 21.43
C THR A 171 15.92 39.59 20.89
N GLU A 172 16.93 38.99 21.52
CA GLU A 172 17.45 37.65 21.19
C GLU A 172 16.34 36.57 21.25
N GLU A 173 15.38 36.71 22.18
CA GLU A 173 14.22 35.83 22.28
C GLU A 173 13.30 35.91 21.04
N ASN A 174 13.04 37.10 20.50
CA ASN A 174 12.20 37.26 19.31
C ASN A 174 12.90 36.70 18.07
N ALA A 175 14.23 36.86 17.96
CA ALA A 175 15.02 36.26 16.88
C ALA A 175 14.97 34.72 16.93
N PHE A 176 15.09 34.13 18.12
CA PHE A 176 14.98 32.68 18.31
C PHE A 176 13.58 32.15 17.95
N ARG A 177 12.52 32.80 18.41
CA ARG A 177 11.13 32.43 18.08
C ARG A 177 10.83 32.57 16.58
N LEU A 178 11.38 33.59 15.93
CA LEU A 178 11.22 33.76 14.49
C LEU A 178 11.89 32.62 13.71
N SER A 179 13.11 32.23 14.08
CA SER A 179 13.81 31.09 13.48
C SER A 179 13.03 29.79 13.66
N TYR A 180 12.51 29.55 14.86
CA TYR A 180 11.67 28.38 15.14
C TYR A 180 10.40 28.35 14.29
N THR A 181 9.67 29.48 14.22
CA THR A 181 8.42 29.56 13.46
C THR A 181 8.64 29.55 11.94
N LEU A 182 9.78 30.04 11.45
CA LEU A 182 10.18 29.92 10.04
C LEU A 182 10.30 28.46 9.58
N ASN A 183 10.83 27.57 10.43
CA ASN A 183 10.89 26.13 10.12
C ASN A 183 9.48 25.52 9.96
N SER A 184 8.52 25.96 10.78
CA SER A 184 7.13 25.53 10.66
C SER A 184 6.46 26.09 9.39
N VAL A 185 6.77 27.32 8.99
CA VAL A 185 6.31 27.90 7.70
C VAL A 185 6.86 27.12 6.51
N ASP A 186 8.15 26.79 6.51
CA ASP A 186 8.78 25.96 5.47
C ASP A 186 8.15 24.55 5.41
N SER A 187 7.86 23.98 6.59
CA SER A 187 7.15 22.70 6.69
C SER A 187 5.74 22.79 6.08
N VAL A 188 4.98 23.84 6.38
CA VAL A 188 3.65 24.08 5.77
C VAL A 188 3.74 24.24 4.26
N GLN A 189 4.74 24.98 3.77
CA GLN A 189 4.96 25.16 2.34
C GLN A 189 5.29 23.82 1.67
N THR A 190 6.16 23.02 2.28
CA THR A 190 6.51 21.66 1.82
C THR A 190 5.27 20.77 1.79
N ILE A 191 4.47 20.77 2.86
CA ILE A 191 3.20 20.03 2.92
C ILE A 191 2.25 20.47 1.80
N ALA A 192 2.11 21.78 1.55
CA ALA A 192 1.23 22.31 0.53
C ALA A 192 1.67 21.91 -0.88
N ILE A 193 2.97 21.97 -1.17
CA ILE A 193 3.56 21.61 -2.47
C ILE A 193 3.42 20.10 -2.73
N TYR A 194 3.77 19.28 -1.75
CA TYR A 194 3.82 17.82 -1.91
C TYR A 194 2.53 17.12 -1.51
N ARG A 195 1.51 17.87 -1.05
CA ARG A 195 0.26 17.34 -0.47
C ARG A 195 0.55 16.27 0.58
N GLY A 196 1.40 16.63 1.53
CA GLY A 196 1.78 15.78 2.66
C GLY A 196 0.55 15.35 3.46
N VAL A 197 0.54 14.11 3.95
CA VAL A 197 -0.41 13.70 4.99
C VAL A 197 0.14 14.28 6.29
N VAL A 198 -0.69 15.03 7.00
CA VAL A 198 -0.34 15.68 8.25
C VAL A 198 -1.27 15.16 9.32
N ASP A 199 -0.72 14.82 10.48
CA ASP A 199 -1.54 14.46 11.62
C ASP A 199 -2.33 15.68 12.12
N LEU A 200 -3.46 15.44 12.78
CA LEU A 200 -4.35 16.50 13.27
C LEU A 200 -3.69 17.36 14.34
N ASP A 201 -2.87 16.77 15.21
CA ASP A 201 -2.13 17.49 16.24
C ASP A 201 -0.96 18.27 15.65
N GLU A 202 -0.27 17.67 14.67
CA GLU A 202 0.78 18.35 13.90
C GLU A 202 0.22 19.56 13.13
N LEU A 203 -0.93 19.41 12.47
CA LEU A 203 -1.61 20.51 11.78
C LEU A 203 -1.98 21.65 12.72
N ARG A 204 -2.48 21.34 13.92
CA ARG A 204 -2.81 22.36 14.93
C ARG A 204 -1.59 23.13 15.42
N LYS A 205 -0.47 22.41 15.61
CA LYS A 205 0.81 23.02 15.96
C LYS A 205 1.29 23.95 14.85
N LEU A 206 1.34 23.47 13.62
CA LEU A 206 1.77 24.26 12.45
C LEU A 206 0.93 25.53 12.27
N LEU A 207 -0.39 25.45 12.43
CA LEU A 207 -1.26 26.63 12.35
C LEU A 207 -0.97 27.65 13.46
N SER A 208 -0.64 27.19 14.66
CA SER A 208 -0.31 28.08 15.78
C SER A 208 1.07 28.72 15.59
N ASP A 209 2.04 27.97 15.07
CA ASP A 209 3.38 28.49 14.74
C ASP A 209 3.32 29.53 13.61
N VAL A 210 2.47 29.33 12.59
CA VAL A 210 2.26 30.28 11.49
C VAL A 210 1.57 31.57 11.97
N GLU A 211 0.63 31.46 12.92
CA GLU A 211 0.06 32.64 13.58
C GLU A 211 1.11 33.41 14.37
N GLU A 212 1.94 32.71 15.15
CA GLU A 212 3.01 33.35 15.90
C GLU A 212 4.03 34.02 14.96
N PHE A 213 4.39 33.37 13.85
CA PHE A 213 5.25 33.94 12.82
C PHE A 213 4.73 35.29 12.33
N VAL A 214 3.47 35.35 11.91
CA VAL A 214 2.90 36.58 11.35
C VAL A 214 2.67 37.65 12.42
N ARG A 215 2.40 37.25 13.66
CA ARG A 215 2.39 38.18 14.80
C ARG A 215 3.76 38.84 14.99
N LEU A 216 4.85 38.07 14.92
CA LEU A 216 6.22 38.58 15.04
C LEU A 216 6.60 39.48 13.86
N LEU A 217 6.10 39.19 12.66
CA LEU A 217 6.25 40.06 11.49
C LEU A 217 5.42 41.35 11.57
N ASN A 218 4.52 41.50 12.54
CA ASN A 218 3.66 42.68 12.73
C ASN A 218 2.95 43.17 11.44
N THR A 219 2.44 42.22 10.64
CA THR A 219 1.85 42.49 9.32
C THR A 219 0.34 42.23 9.35
N PRO A 220 -0.50 43.27 9.51
CA PRO A 220 -1.95 43.10 9.74
C PRO A 220 -2.68 42.42 8.57
N THR A 221 -2.19 42.60 7.34
CA THR A 221 -2.74 41.95 6.15
C THR A 221 -2.60 40.42 6.24
N TYR A 222 -1.41 39.92 6.56
CA TYR A 222 -1.17 38.47 6.69
C TYR A 222 -1.91 37.88 7.89
N TRP A 223 -2.08 38.65 8.97
CA TRP A 223 -2.81 38.23 10.15
C TRP A 223 -4.28 37.91 9.84
N SER A 224 -4.94 38.77 9.06
CA SER A 224 -6.33 38.52 8.64
C SER A 224 -6.47 37.29 7.74
N ALA A 225 -5.52 37.09 6.81
CA ALA A 225 -5.50 35.92 5.92
C ALA A 225 -5.30 34.60 6.69
N ILE A 226 -4.39 34.56 7.66
CA ILE A 226 -4.15 33.36 8.48
C ILE A 226 -5.36 33.03 9.35
N LYS A 227 -6.00 34.04 9.93
CA LYS A 227 -7.23 33.82 10.71
C LYS A 227 -8.34 33.18 9.87
N GLN A 228 -8.56 33.69 8.66
CA GLN A 228 -9.54 33.10 7.74
C GLN A 228 -9.17 31.65 7.38
N LEU A 229 -7.89 31.40 7.11
CA LEU A 229 -7.40 30.05 6.82
C LEU A 229 -7.65 29.10 7.99
N ARG A 230 -7.35 29.53 9.23
CA ARG A 230 -7.60 28.75 10.45
C ARG A 230 -9.08 28.43 10.64
N GLU A 231 -9.95 29.40 10.39
CA GLU A 231 -11.40 29.20 10.47
C GLU A 231 -11.88 28.15 9.46
N VAL A 232 -11.46 28.26 8.20
CA VAL A 232 -11.81 27.29 7.14
C VAL A 232 -11.33 25.89 7.49
N ILE A 233 -10.11 25.75 8.00
CA ILE A 233 -9.55 24.46 8.41
C ILE A 233 -10.34 23.88 9.57
N ASN A 234 -10.62 24.65 10.62
CA ASN A 234 -11.38 24.18 11.79
C ASN A 234 -12.82 23.77 11.44
N ASN A 235 -13.48 24.52 10.57
CA ASN A 235 -14.82 24.17 10.08
C ASN A 235 -14.79 22.85 9.29
N THR A 236 -13.76 22.66 8.47
CA THR A 236 -13.56 21.42 7.70
C THR A 236 -13.30 20.23 8.62
N LEU A 237 -12.41 20.39 9.60
CA LEU A 237 -12.09 19.35 10.59
C LEU A 237 -13.33 18.95 11.40
N SER A 238 -14.13 19.93 11.83
CA SER A 238 -15.37 19.68 12.56
C SER A 238 -16.36 18.86 11.74
N ARG A 239 -16.55 19.22 10.46
CA ARG A 239 -17.44 18.49 9.55
C ARG A 239 -16.96 17.07 9.26
N VAL A 240 -15.65 16.88 9.05
CA VAL A 240 -15.06 15.56 8.86
C VAL A 240 -15.25 14.70 10.11
N ASN A 241 -15.03 15.26 11.30
CA ASN A 241 -15.24 14.55 12.56
C ASN A 241 -16.69 14.09 12.73
N VAL A 242 -17.67 14.96 12.49
CA VAL A 242 -19.11 14.58 12.51
C VAL A 242 -19.36 13.44 11.52
N THR A 243 -18.86 13.55 10.30
CA THR A 243 -19.03 12.50 9.27
C THR A 243 -18.40 11.19 9.70
N ALA A 244 -17.19 11.22 10.25
CA ALA A 244 -16.49 10.04 10.76
C ALA A 244 -17.29 9.35 11.88
N THR A 245 -17.83 10.11 12.84
CA THR A 245 -18.66 9.55 13.91
C THR A 245 -19.96 8.92 13.40
N LEU A 246 -20.58 9.50 12.36
CA LEU A 246 -21.77 8.93 11.73
C LEU A 246 -21.45 7.61 11.01
N VAL A 247 -20.36 7.58 10.24
CA VAL A 247 -19.90 6.37 9.56
C VAL A 247 -19.57 5.27 10.58
N GLN A 248 -18.92 5.63 11.70
CA GLN A 248 -18.61 4.68 12.76
C GLN A 248 -19.88 4.09 13.38
N LYS A 249 -20.87 4.93 13.74
CA LYS A 249 -22.14 4.45 14.30
C LYS A 249 -22.89 3.51 13.35
N GLU A 250 -22.88 3.82 12.05
CA GLU A 250 -23.50 2.96 11.05
C GLU A 250 -22.74 1.64 10.89
N ALA A 251 -21.40 1.66 10.97
CA ALA A 251 -20.58 0.45 10.98
C ALA A 251 -20.88 -0.42 12.21
N ASP A 252 -20.92 0.15 13.41
CA ASP A 252 -21.23 -0.55 14.66
C ASP A 252 -22.63 -1.20 14.61
N ARG A 253 -23.62 -0.48 14.07
CA ARG A 253 -24.97 -1.01 13.83
C ARG A 253 -24.94 -2.23 12.90
N LYS A 254 -24.20 -2.15 11.79
CA LYS A 254 -24.08 -3.26 10.84
C LYS A 254 -23.37 -4.46 11.45
N PHE A 255 -22.34 -4.23 12.26
CA PHE A 255 -21.68 -5.32 12.98
C PHE A 255 -22.62 -6.00 13.98
N ALA A 256 -23.44 -5.24 14.71
CA ALA A 256 -24.45 -5.82 15.61
C ALA A 256 -25.47 -6.68 14.85
N GLN A 257 -25.91 -6.24 13.66
CA GLN A 257 -26.80 -7.04 12.80
C GLN A 257 -26.15 -8.34 12.32
N ILE A 258 -24.87 -8.29 11.92
CA ILE A 258 -24.11 -9.48 11.52
C ILE A 258 -24.01 -10.46 12.69
N GLU A 259 -23.77 -9.97 13.90
CA GLU A 259 -23.63 -10.85 15.07
C GLU A 259 -24.96 -11.53 15.45
N ASP A 260 -26.09 -10.81 15.37
CA ASP A 260 -27.42 -11.40 15.53
C ASP A 260 -27.72 -12.46 14.46
N GLN A 261 -27.31 -12.23 13.21
CA GLN A 261 -27.44 -13.23 12.14
C GLN A 261 -26.58 -14.46 12.38
N LYS A 262 -25.35 -14.30 12.85
CA LYS A 262 -24.48 -15.44 13.19
C LYS A 262 -25.08 -16.29 14.30
N GLU A 263 -25.65 -15.68 15.34
CA GLU A 263 -26.26 -16.42 16.44
C GLU A 263 -27.47 -17.23 15.96
N LYS A 264 -28.32 -16.65 15.10
CA LYS A 264 -29.43 -17.37 14.45
C LYS A 264 -28.94 -18.55 13.62
N LEU A 265 -27.89 -18.36 12.82
CA LEU A 265 -27.31 -19.42 12.01
C LEU A 265 -26.72 -20.54 12.89
N LYS A 266 -26.09 -20.19 14.00
CA LYS A 266 -25.56 -21.16 14.96
C LYS A 266 -26.67 -22.01 15.58
N GLN A 267 -27.79 -21.40 15.96
CA GLN A 267 -28.96 -22.12 16.47
C GLN A 267 -29.53 -23.08 15.42
N GLN A 268 -29.61 -22.64 14.16
CA GLN A 268 -30.03 -23.51 13.05
C GLN A 268 -29.06 -24.67 12.84
N GLU A 269 -27.75 -24.44 12.93
CA GLU A 269 -26.74 -25.48 12.83
C GLU A 269 -26.89 -26.53 13.95
N GLU A 270 -27.13 -26.10 15.18
CA GLU A 270 -27.38 -26.99 16.33
C GLU A 270 -28.69 -27.78 16.20
N GLU A 271 -29.74 -27.18 15.63
CA GLU A 271 -31.00 -27.87 15.33
C GLU A 271 -30.80 -28.98 14.29
N VAL A 272 -30.10 -28.68 13.19
CA VAL A 272 -29.80 -29.68 12.14
C VAL A 272 -28.95 -30.82 12.70
N LYS A 273 -27.97 -30.53 13.55
CA LYS A 273 -27.17 -31.57 14.22
C LYS A 273 -28.01 -32.48 15.10
N ARG A 274 -28.91 -31.92 15.91
CA ARG A 274 -29.84 -32.71 16.73
C ARG A 274 -30.76 -33.60 15.89
N TYR A 275 -31.33 -33.05 14.81
CA TYR A 275 -32.17 -33.81 13.91
C TYR A 275 -31.43 -35.00 13.28
N LEU A 276 -30.17 -34.77 12.86
CA LEU A 276 -29.33 -35.85 12.32
C LEU A 276 -29.05 -36.93 13.37
N GLU A 277 -28.67 -36.53 14.58
CA GLU A 277 -28.35 -37.46 15.67
C GLU A 277 -29.58 -38.29 16.09
N GLU A 278 -30.75 -37.66 16.20
CA GLU A 278 -32.02 -38.34 16.46
C GLU A 278 -32.38 -39.31 15.32
N GLY A 279 -32.19 -38.90 14.06
CA GLY A 279 -32.37 -39.77 12.90
C GLY A 279 -31.47 -41.01 12.94
N LEU A 280 -30.20 -40.84 13.28
CA LEU A 280 -29.24 -41.95 13.43
C LEU A 280 -29.60 -42.88 14.59
N ASN A 281 -30.03 -42.33 15.73
CA ASN A 281 -30.46 -43.11 16.88
C ASN A 281 -31.73 -43.91 16.56
N ASN A 282 -32.72 -43.30 15.89
CA ASN A 282 -33.93 -44.00 15.47
C ASN A 282 -33.63 -45.16 14.49
N ILE A 283 -32.71 -44.96 13.55
CA ILE A 283 -32.27 -46.03 12.63
C ILE A 283 -31.61 -47.16 13.42
N ARG A 284 -30.71 -46.82 14.34
CA ARG A 284 -30.05 -47.80 15.20
C ARG A 284 -31.07 -48.60 16.01
N ASP A 285 -31.98 -47.92 16.70
CA ASP A 285 -32.99 -48.54 17.56
C ASP A 285 -33.96 -49.43 16.76
N SER A 286 -34.21 -49.11 15.49
CA SER A 286 -35.03 -49.95 14.61
C SER A 286 -34.31 -51.20 14.11
N ILE A 287 -32.99 -51.17 13.96
CA ILE A 287 -32.20 -52.29 13.40
C ILE A 287 -31.66 -53.21 14.50
N GLU A 288 -31.36 -52.66 15.68
CA GLU A 288 -30.74 -53.37 16.80
C GLU A 288 -31.52 -54.64 17.21
N PRO A 289 -32.86 -54.62 17.37
CA PRO A 289 -33.63 -55.81 17.73
C PRO A 289 -33.56 -56.93 16.67
N ASP A 290 -33.63 -56.57 15.39
CA ASP A 290 -33.60 -57.54 14.28
C ASP A 290 -32.22 -58.20 14.17
N VAL A 291 -31.14 -57.42 14.35
CA VAL A 291 -29.78 -57.97 14.41
C VAL A 291 -29.64 -58.92 15.59
N PHE A 292 -30.11 -58.54 16.79
CA PHE A 292 -30.07 -59.42 17.96
C PHE A 292 -30.91 -60.69 17.78
N ALA A 293 -32.08 -60.60 17.13
CA ALA A 293 -32.90 -61.74 16.80
C ALA A 293 -32.19 -62.70 15.84
N ALA A 294 -31.59 -62.18 14.77
CA ALA A 294 -30.81 -62.96 13.81
C ALA A 294 -29.58 -63.62 14.47
N MET A 295 -28.88 -62.92 15.36
CA MET A 295 -27.76 -63.48 16.12
C MET A 295 -28.20 -64.63 17.03
N ARG A 296 -29.36 -64.52 17.70
CA ARG A 296 -29.92 -65.59 18.53
C ARG A 296 -30.29 -66.81 17.68
N GLN A 297 -30.97 -66.60 16.55
CA GLN A 297 -31.31 -67.67 15.62
C GLN A 297 -30.07 -68.41 15.11
N ALA A 298 -29.02 -67.67 14.73
CA ALA A 298 -27.75 -68.28 14.30
C ALA A 298 -27.08 -69.11 15.42
N LYS A 299 -27.17 -68.68 16.69
CA LYS A 299 -26.70 -69.48 17.84
C LYS A 299 -27.46 -70.81 17.97
N ASP A 300 -28.78 -70.77 17.78
CA ASP A 300 -29.63 -71.96 17.90
C ASP A 300 -29.44 -72.94 16.72
N GLU A 301 -29.18 -72.44 15.51
CA GLU A 301 -28.95 -73.24 14.31
C GLU A 301 -27.52 -73.83 14.22
N LEU A 302 -26.55 -73.26 14.94
CA LEU A 302 -25.15 -73.70 14.96
C LEU A 302 -24.64 -74.02 16.38
N PRO A 303 -25.23 -75.00 17.09
CA PRO A 303 -24.94 -75.26 18.50
C PRO A 303 -23.50 -75.78 18.77
N ASP A 304 -22.80 -76.30 17.75
CA ASP A 304 -21.46 -76.90 17.88
C ASP A 304 -20.29 -75.92 17.72
N ILE A 305 -20.54 -74.65 17.36
CA ILE A 305 -19.51 -73.62 17.29
C ILE A 305 -19.52 -72.91 18.63
N GLY A 306 -18.72 -73.39 19.59
CA GLY A 306 -18.68 -72.95 20.98
C GLY A 306 -18.50 -71.44 21.23
N LEU A 307 -19.54 -70.65 21.03
CA LEU A 307 -19.70 -69.31 21.57
C LEU A 307 -20.10 -69.47 23.03
N ALA A 308 -19.07 -69.61 23.88
CA ALA A 308 -19.18 -69.81 25.31
C ALA A 308 -20.17 -68.84 25.97
N ASP A 309 -20.98 -69.35 26.89
CA ASP A 309 -21.81 -68.54 27.76
C ASP A 309 -20.90 -67.67 28.66
N SER A 310 -20.68 -66.42 28.27
CA SER A 310 -20.07 -65.41 29.12
C SER A 310 -21.08 -64.97 30.17
N ARG A 311 -20.94 -65.55 31.36
CA ARG A 311 -21.67 -65.25 32.59
C ARG A 311 -21.20 -63.95 33.23
#